data_AF-A0A6B3GUQ8-F1
#
_entry.id   AF-A0A6B3GUQ8-F1
#
_cell.length_a   1.000
_cell.length_b   1.000
_cell.length_c   1.000
_cell.angle_alpha   90.00
_cell.angle_beta   90.00
_cell.angle_gamma   90.00
#
_symmetry.space_group_name_H-M   'P 1'
#
loop_
_entity.id
_entity.type
_entity.pdbx_description
1 polymer ?
#
loop_
_entity_poly.entity_id
_entity_poly.type
_entity_poly.pdbx_seq_one_letter_code
_entity_poly.pdbx_strand_id
1 'polypeptide(L)' 'MDVFDELLRGVRGRGAVFGRSVLCAPWSLRFTDGAYLTLCMPLRGAGWIVPEDGEPLRVEAGEAAVVRGPAPFV' A
#
# COMPACT_ATOMS: atom_id res chain seq x y z
N MET A 1 -8.92 19.27 -11.78
CA MET A 1 -9.29 18.96 -10.39
C MET A 1 -10.21 17.77 -10.49
N ASP A 2 -9.74 16.60 -10.05
CA ASP A 2 -10.54 15.37 -10.04
C ASP A 2 -11.21 15.17 -8.68
N VAL A 3 -12.33 14.45 -8.66
CA VAL A 3 -13.10 14.17 -7.44
C VAL A 3 -12.26 13.42 -6.40
N PHE A 4 -11.32 12.56 -6.84
CA PHE A 4 -10.42 11.87 -5.89
C PHE A 4 -9.42 12.83 -5.24
N ASP A 5 -8.87 13.80 -5.97
CA ASP A 5 -7.96 14.80 -5.38
C ASP A 5 -8.65 15.62 -4.29
N GLU A 6 -9.92 15.97 -4.50
CA GLU A 6 -10.71 16.70 -3.51
C GLU A 6 -11.03 15.86 -2.27
N LEU A 7 -11.38 14.58 -2.46
CA LEU A 7 -11.58 13.63 -1.35
C LEU A 7 -10.29 13.46 -0.53
N LEU A 8 -9.16 13.21 -1.20
CA LEU A 8 -7.86 13.05 -0.55
C LEU A 8 -7.44 14.32 0.20
N ARG A 9 -7.69 15.50 -0.38
CA ARG A 9 -7.49 16.78 0.31
C ARG A 9 -8.30 16.88 1.60
N GLY A 10 -9.56 16.40 1.60
CA GLY A 10 -10.42 16.35 2.77
C GLY A 10 -9.85 15.50 3.93
N VAL A 11 -9.09 14.46 3.62
CA VAL A 11 -8.42 13.59 4.62
C VAL A 11 -6.93 13.89 4.82
N ARG A 12 -6.46 15.07 4.37
CA ARG A 12 -5.05 15.50 4.43
C ARG A 12 -4.07 14.62 3.62
N GLY A 13 -4.55 13.85 2.66
CA GLY A 13 -3.77 13.01 1.74
C GLY A 13 -3.29 13.74 0.49
N ARG A 14 -2.95 15.04 0.58
CA ARG A 14 -2.53 15.82 -0.59
C ARG A 14 -1.28 15.21 -1.24
N GLY A 15 -1.37 14.87 -2.53
CA GLY A 15 -0.26 14.25 -3.27
C GLY A 15 -0.09 12.74 -3.02
N ALA A 16 -0.97 12.13 -2.22
CA ALA A 16 -1.03 10.68 -2.10
C ALA A 16 -1.59 10.07 -3.39
N VAL A 17 -1.07 8.90 -3.75
CA VAL A 17 -1.62 8.09 -4.84
C VAL A 17 -2.50 7.02 -4.23
N PHE A 18 -3.74 6.91 -4.72
CA PHE A 18 -4.65 5.84 -4.34
C PHE A 18 -4.77 4.84 -5.48
N GLY A 19 -4.51 3.57 -5.19
CA GLY A 19 -4.57 2.49 -6.17
C GLY A 19 -5.26 1.26 -5.60
N ARG A 20 -5.93 0.51 -6.47
CA ARG A 20 -6.48 -0.81 -6.14
C ARG A 20 -5.94 -1.83 -7.15
N SER A 21 -5.19 -2.80 -6.64
CA SER A 21 -4.71 -3.94 -7.42
C SER A 21 -5.64 -5.14 -7.25
N VAL A 22 -5.97 -5.83 -8.35
CA VAL A 22 -6.73 -7.08 -8.33
C VAL A 22 -5.90 -8.14 -9.03
N LEU A 23 -5.41 -9.11 -8.27
CA LEU A 23 -4.43 -10.10 -8.72
C LEU A 23 -4.93 -11.51 -8.37
N CYS A 24 -4.58 -12.49 -9.22
CA CYS A 24 -4.81 -13.91 -8.96
C CYS A 24 -3.48 -14.59 -8.65
N ALA A 25 -3.46 -15.50 -7.67
CA ALA A 25 -2.23 -16.17 -7.26
C ALA A 25 -1.66 -17.06 -8.39
N PRO A 26 -0.31 -17.20 -8.49
CA PRO A 26 0.71 -16.52 -7.67
C PRO A 26 1.02 -15.11 -8.20
N TRP A 27 1.29 -14.17 -7.31
CA TRP A 27 1.64 -12.78 -7.66
C TRP A 27 2.63 -12.17 -6.68
N SER A 28 3.34 -11.14 -7.13
CA SER A 28 4.09 -10.19 -6.30
C SER A 28 4.00 -8.80 -6.94
N LEU A 29 4.06 -7.76 -6.12
CA LEU A 29 4.18 -6.36 -6.56
C LEU A 29 5.39 -5.77 -5.87
N ARG A 30 6.16 -4.92 -6.55
CA ARG A 30 7.23 -4.16 -5.91
C ARG A 30 6.88 -2.68 -5.94
N PHE A 31 6.82 -2.06 -4.78
CA PHE A 31 6.56 -0.63 -4.64
C PHE A 31 7.90 0.12 -4.66
N THR A 32 8.05 1.05 -5.61
CA THR A 32 9.31 1.76 -5.86
C THR A 32 9.15 3.27 -5.99
N ASP A 33 7.96 3.80 -5.69
CA ASP A 33 7.62 5.23 -5.83
C ASP A 33 8.31 6.13 -4.79
N GLY A 34 8.93 5.53 -3.76
CA GLY A 34 9.62 6.26 -2.71
C GLY A 34 8.69 7.02 -1.76
N ALA A 35 7.42 6.63 -1.65
CA ALA A 35 6.49 7.23 -0.70
C ALA A 35 7.00 7.08 0.74
N TYR A 36 6.97 8.16 1.51
CA TYR A 36 7.39 8.13 2.92
C TYR A 36 6.47 7.28 3.81
N LEU A 37 5.19 7.15 3.42
CA LEU A 37 4.20 6.32 4.09
C LEU A 37 3.29 5.68 3.06
N THR A 38 3.16 4.36 3.13
CA THR A 38 2.22 3.58 2.31
C THR A 38 1.27 2.81 3.21
N LEU A 39 -0.03 2.91 2.94
CA LEU A 39 -1.08 2.15 3.63
C LEU A 39 -1.51 0.97 2.76
N CYS A 40 -1.33 -0.25 3.25
CA CYS A 40 -1.71 -1.48 2.57
C CYS A 40 -2.93 -2.09 3.28
N MET A 41 -3.99 -2.37 2.52
CA MET A 41 -5.21 -2.97 3.03
C MET A 41 -5.71 -4.07 2.09
N PRO A 42 -5.46 -5.36 2.40
CA PRO A 42 -6.05 -6.46 1.65
C PRO A 42 -7.57 -6.43 1.81
N LEU A 43 -8.29 -6.33 0.68
CA LEU A 43 -9.75 -6.37 0.68
C LEU A 43 -10.30 -7.80 0.57
N ARG A 44 -9.48 -8.74 0.07
CA ARG A 44 -9.77 -10.17 -0.06
C ARG A 44 -8.48 -10.97 0.01
N GLY A 45 -8.56 -12.19 0.51
CA GLY A 45 -7.38 -13.06 0.66
C GLY A 45 -6.37 -12.46 1.63
N ALA A 46 -5.09 -12.60 1.32
CA ALA A 46 -3.99 -12.14 2.16
C ALA A 46 -2.74 -11.91 1.32
N GLY A 47 -1.78 -11.19 1.89
CA GLY A 47 -0.48 -10.92 1.28
C GLY A 47 0.62 -10.90 2.33
N TRP A 48 1.86 -10.93 1.83
CA TRP A 48 3.03 -10.62 2.63
C TRP A 48 3.52 -9.24 2.24
N ILE A 49 3.92 -8.46 3.24
CA ILE A 49 4.73 -7.26 3.08
C ILE A 49 6.16 -7.64 3.44
N VAL A 50 7.05 -7.55 2.47
CA VAL A 50 8.47 -7.89 2.61
C VAL A 50 9.26 -6.59 2.50
N PRO A 51 9.69 -6.01 3.64
CA PRO A 51 10.56 -4.83 3.63
C PRO A 51 11.96 -5.18 3.10
N GLU A 52 12.72 -4.17 2.68
CA GLU A 52 14.14 -4.35 2.30
C GLU A 52 14.97 -4.90 3.47
N ASP A 53 14.68 -4.43 4.68
CA ASP A 53 15.26 -4.90 5.94
C ASP A 53 14.18 -5.27 6.96
N GLY A 54 14.38 -6.40 7.64
CA GLY A 54 13.49 -6.89 8.69
C GLY A 54 12.65 -8.10 8.28
N GLU A 55 11.73 -8.49 9.17
CA GLU A 55 10.94 -9.70 8.99
C GLU A 55 9.70 -9.44 8.11
N PRO A 56 9.37 -10.37 7.18
CA PRO A 56 8.11 -10.33 6.45
C PRO A 56 6.91 -10.30 7.38
N LEU A 57 5.96 -9.41 7.08
CA LEU A 57 4.70 -9.31 7.81
C LEU A 57 3.56 -9.83 6.94
N ARG A 58 2.82 -10.81 7.46
CA ARG A 58 1.57 -11.24 6.83
C ARG A 58 0.46 -10.27 7.19
N VAL A 59 -0.34 -9.90 6.19
CA VAL A 59 -1.52 -9.05 6.37
C VAL A 59 -2.71 -9.77 5.76
N GLU A 60 -3.74 -9.98 6.57
CA GLU A 60 -4.97 -10.67 6.19
C GLU A 60 -6.07 -9.68 5.77
N ALA A 61 -7.13 -10.18 5.14
CA ALA A 61 -8.26 -9.33 4.79
C ALA A 61 -8.91 -8.69 6.02
N GLY A 62 -9.15 -7.38 5.93
CA GLY A 62 -9.71 -6.58 7.04
C GLY A 62 -8.66 -5.97 7.96
N GLU A 63 -7.40 -6.35 7.82
CA GLU A 63 -6.28 -5.70 8.48
C GLU A 63 -5.73 -4.53 7.65
N ALA A 64 -4.99 -3.65 8.33
CA ALA A 64 -4.29 -2.55 7.71
C ALA A 64 -2.84 -2.56 8.18
N ALA A 65 -1.91 -2.35 7.25
CA ALA A 65 -0.49 -2.21 7.54
C ALA A 65 0.02 -0.87 7.01
N VAL A 66 0.92 -0.24 7.78
CA VAL A 66 1.61 0.98 7.39
C VAL A 66 3.07 0.65 7.15
N VAL A 67 3.54 0.88 5.93
CA VAL A 67 4.95 0.76 5.57
C VAL A 67 5.57 2.16 5.58
N ARG A 68 6.68 2.30 6.30
CA ARG A 68 7.48 3.54 6.32
C ARG A 68 8.55 3.43 5.24
N GLY A 69 8.53 4.36 4.28
CA GLY A 69 9.54 4.44 3.24
C GLY A 69 10.72 5.33 3.64
N PRO A 70 11.51 5.82 2.66
CA PRO A 70 11.30 5.69 1.21
C PRO A 70 11.83 4.39 0.61
N ALA A 71 12.34 3.46 1.44
CA ALA A 71 12.86 2.18 0.98
C ALA A 71 11.78 1.36 0.23
N PRO A 72 12.11 0.73 -0.91
CA PRO A 72 11.19 -0.17 -1.60
C PRO A 72 10.76 -1.36 -0.75
N PHE A 73 9.60 -1.94 -1.06
CA PHE A 73 9.12 -3.18 -0.46
C PHE A 73 8.33 -4.00 -1.49
N VAL A 74 8.10 -5.27 -1.17
CA VAL A 74 7.27 -6.20 -1.95
C VAL A 74 5.98 -6.52 -1.20
#